data_AF-A0A6I5CPR9-F1
#
_entry.id   AF-A0A6I5CPR9-F1
#
_cell.length_a   1.000
_cell.length_b   1.000
_cell.length_c   1.000
_cell.angle_alpha   90.00
_cell.angle_beta   90.00
_cell.angle_gamma   90.00
#
_symmetry.space_group_name_H-M   'P 1'
#
loop_
_entity.id
_entity.type
_entity.pdbx_description
1 polymer ?
#
loop_
_entity_poly.entity_id
_entity_poly.type
_entity_poly.pdbx_seq_one_letter_code
_entity_poly.pdbx_strand_id
1 'polypeptide(L)'
;APGGLLLGIDPAAAYPHLRLCLPEGAVLALYTDGLTDVPGSDPERVLSGIAGRLAAAGRPGTPLDEIAETLLQGHRQGADDTTLLLLRATGVPS
;
A
#
# COMPACT_ATOMS: atom_id res chain seq x y z
N ALA A 1 16.02 9.72 5.33
CA ALA A 1 15.13 8.57 5.06
C ALA A 1 14.03 9.05 4.10
N PRO A 2 13.42 8.19 3.27
CA PRO A 2 12.20 8.61 2.57
C PRO A 2 11.15 8.94 3.64
N GLY A 3 10.42 10.05 3.46
CA GLY A 3 9.54 10.62 4.47
C GLY A 3 10.16 11.88 5.08
N GLY A 4 9.83 13.03 4.50
CA GLY A 4 10.09 14.32 5.14
C GLY A 4 9.38 14.40 6.50
N LEU A 5 9.70 15.44 7.26
CA LEU A 5 9.09 15.70 8.57
C LEU A 5 7.54 15.73 8.44
N LEU A 6 6.81 15.29 9.47
CA LEU A 6 5.34 15.40 9.46
C LEU A 6 4.89 16.82 9.09
N LEU A 7 3.80 16.90 8.33
CA LEU A 7 3.24 18.18 7.91
C LEU A 7 2.92 19.06 9.14
N GLY A 8 3.24 20.35 9.05
CA GLY A 8 2.93 21.33 10.09
C GLY A 8 3.95 21.46 11.22
N ILE A 9 5.04 20.68 11.21
CA ILE A 9 6.11 20.82 12.21
C ILE A 9 7.10 21.93 11.83
N ASP A 10 7.58 21.93 10.59
CA ASP A 10 8.51 22.94 10.06
C ASP A 10 8.04 23.42 8.68
N PRO A 11 7.69 24.70 8.50
CA PRO A 11 7.30 25.25 7.20
C PRO A 11 8.43 25.24 6.17
N ALA A 12 9.70 25.08 6.59
CA ALA A 12 10.86 24.93 5.71
C ALA A 12 11.19 23.47 5.38
N ALA A 13 10.43 22.49 5.90
CA ALA A 13 10.68 21.09 5.62
C ALA A 13 10.58 20.77 4.13
N ALA A 14 11.58 20.07 3.60
CA ALA A 14 11.55 19.56 2.24
C ALA A 14 10.76 18.24 2.17
N TYR A 15 9.83 18.16 1.23
CA TYR A 15 9.07 16.95 0.91
C TYR A 15 9.53 16.42 -0.45
N PRO A 16 10.55 15.54 -0.47
CA PRO A 16 11.10 15.03 -1.72
C PRO A 16 10.05 14.20 -2.46
N HIS A 17 9.98 14.39 -3.77
CA HIS A 17 9.11 13.60 -4.64
C HIS A 17 9.88 12.39 -5.18
N LEU A 18 9.18 11.26 -5.32
CA LEU A 18 9.68 10.09 -6.02
C LEU A 18 8.86 9.89 -7.30
N ARG A 19 9.54 9.67 -8.43
CA ARG A 19 8.90 9.30 -9.70
C ARG A 19 9.13 7.82 -9.96
N LEU A 20 8.06 7.07 -10.19
CA LEU A 20 8.09 5.65 -10.50
C LEU A 20 7.43 5.43 -11.87
N CYS A 21 8.09 4.67 -12.75
CA CYS A 21 7.48 4.20 -13.99
C CYS A 21 6.77 2.87 -13.71
N LEU A 22 5.44 2.88 -13.71
CA LEU A 22 4.63 1.68 -13.53
C LEU A 22 4.29 1.07 -14.90
N PRO A 23 4.57 -0.22 -15.14
CA PRO A 23 4.13 -0.87 -16.37
C PRO A 23 2.60 -0.95 -16.42
N GLU A 24 2.05 -1.05 -17.63
CA GLU A 24 0.61 -1.28 -17.80
C GLU A 24 0.15 -2.52 -17.02
N GLY A 25 -0.98 -2.39 -16.33
CA GLY A 25 -1.55 -3.44 -15.50
C GLY A 25 -0.96 -3.54 -14.10
N ALA A 26 0.15 -2.84 -13.79
CA ALA A 26 0.74 -2.82 -12.45
C ALA A 26 -0.27 -2.34 -11.41
N VAL A 27 -0.24 -2.98 -10.24
CA VAL A 27 -1.07 -2.60 -9.10
C VAL A 27 -0.20 -1.90 -8.06
N LEU A 28 -0.58 -0.68 -7.70
CA LEU A 28 0.02 0.08 -6.61
C LEU A 28 -0.90 0.01 -5.39
N ALA A 29 -0.36 -0.39 -4.25
CA ALA A 29 -1.03 -0.36 -2.96
C ALA A 29 -0.46 0.76 -2.08
N LEU A 30 -1.32 1.66 -1.63
CA LEU A 30 -1.00 2.70 -0.66
C LEU A 30 -1.79 2.38 0.62
N TYR A 31 -1.13 2.46 1.77
CA TYR A 31 -1.72 2.02 3.04
C TYR A 31 -1.30 2.92 4.20
N THR A 32 -2.11 2.95 5.26
CA THR A 32 -1.71 3.47 6.58
C THR A 32 -1.09 2.37 7.42
N ASP A 33 -0.23 2.74 8.35
CA ASP A 33 0.48 1.84 9.27
C ASP A 33 -0.44 0.90 10.06
N GLY A 34 -1.68 1.29 10.33
CA GLY A 34 -2.70 0.41 10.90
C GLY A 34 -2.93 -0.90 10.12
N LEU A 35 -2.56 -0.99 8.84
CA LEU A 35 -2.56 -2.25 8.06
C LEU A 35 -1.44 -3.22 8.49
N THR A 36 -0.32 -2.69 8.96
CA THR A 36 0.88 -3.45 9.35
C THR A 36 1.07 -3.57 10.86
N ASP A 37 0.50 -2.65 11.64
CA ASP A 37 0.58 -2.64 13.10
C ASP A 37 -0.40 -3.64 13.72
N VAL A 38 -0.08 -4.92 13.59
CA VAL A 38 -0.87 -6.02 14.14
C VAL A 38 -0.31 -6.43 15.50
N PRO A 39 -1.11 -6.41 16.60
CA PRO A 39 -0.64 -6.75 17.93
C PRO A 39 0.07 -8.12 17.99
N GLY A 40 1.25 -8.15 18.60
CA GLY A 40 2.06 -9.36 18.76
C GLY A 40 2.76 -9.85 17.49
N SER A 41 2.76 -9.04 16.42
CA SER A 41 3.45 -9.34 15.17
C SER A 41 4.55 -8.33 14.87
N ASP A 42 5.54 -8.74 14.09
CA ASP A 42 6.57 -7.86 13.55
C ASP A 42 6.01 -7.15 12.28
N PRO A 43 5.93 -5.79 12.27
CA PRO A 43 5.38 -5.04 11.14
C PRO A 43 6.07 -5.33 9.80
N GLU A 44 7.38 -5.57 9.79
CA GLU A 44 8.10 -5.90 8.55
C GLU A 44 7.69 -7.28 8.01
N ARG A 45 7.48 -8.25 8.90
CA ARG A 45 6.96 -9.57 8.54
C ARG A 45 5.53 -9.48 8.00
N VAL A 46 4.68 -8.66 8.62
CA VAL A 46 3.31 -8.41 8.14
C VAL A 46 3.34 -7.80 6.74
N LEU A 47 4.16 -6.76 6.54
CA LEU A 47 4.33 -6.08 5.26
C LEU A 47 4.83 -7.05 4.17
N SER A 48 5.83 -7.88 4.48
CA SER A 48 6.34 -8.89 3.55
C SER A 48 5.25 -9.89 3.15
N GLY A 49 4.38 -10.27 4.08
CA GLY A 49 3.23 -11.13 3.80
C GLY A 49 2.21 -10.47 2.88
N ILE A 50 1.88 -9.20 3.13
CA ILE A 50 0.99 -8.39 2.26
C ILE A 50 1.60 -8.26 0.87
N ALA A 51 2.89 -7.95 0.75
CA ALA A 51 3.59 -7.85 -0.53
C ALA A 51 3.54 -9.17 -1.32
N GLY A 52 3.72 -10.30 -0.64
CA GLY A 52 3.56 -11.63 -1.24
C GLY A 52 2.14 -11.89 -1.75
N ARG A 53 1.12 -11.52 -0.96
CA ARG A 53 -0.29 -11.62 -1.38
C ARG A 53 -0.60 -10.72 -2.57
N LEU A 54 -0.08 -9.49 -2.59
CA LEU A 54 -0.23 -8.56 -3.71
C LEU A 54 0.42 -9.12 -4.98
N ALA A 55 1.63 -9.68 -4.88
CA ALA A 55 2.29 -10.31 -6.03
C ALA A 55 1.51 -11.52 -6.57
N ALA A 56 0.86 -12.29 -5.68
CA ALA A 56 0.07 -13.45 -6.07
C ALA A 56 -1.29 -13.07 -6.69
N ALA A 57 -1.98 -12.07 -6.13
CA ALA A 57 -3.33 -11.66 -6.50
C ALA A 57 -3.36 -10.57 -7.59
N GLY A 58 -2.31 -9.76 -7.72
CA GLY A 58 -2.20 -8.63 -8.65
C GLY A 58 -2.05 -9.02 -10.12
N ARG A 59 -2.55 -10.18 -10.53
CA ARG A 59 -2.45 -10.68 -11.91
C ARG A 59 -3.28 -9.82 -12.87
N PRO A 60 -2.96 -9.82 -14.18
CA PRO A 60 -3.77 -9.13 -15.18
C PRO A 60 -5.23 -9.60 -15.14
N GLY A 61 -6.17 -8.65 -15.16
CA GLY A 61 -7.61 -8.93 -15.18
C GLY A 61 -8.25 -9.18 -13.82
N THR A 62 -7.49 -9.33 -12.73
CA THR A 62 -8.09 -9.48 -11.39
C THR A 62 -8.77 -8.17 -10.96
N PRO A 63 -10.04 -8.18 -10.53
CA PRO A 63 -10.70 -7.00 -9.99
C PRO A 63 -9.95 -6.43 -8.77
N LEU A 64 -9.91 -5.10 -8.64
CA LEU A 64 -9.21 -4.47 -7.51
C LEU A 64 -9.85 -4.84 -6.16
N ASP A 65 -11.17 -5.03 -6.13
CA ASP A 65 -11.89 -5.42 -4.91
C ASP A 65 -11.46 -6.81 -4.42
N GLU A 66 -11.27 -7.78 -5.32
CA GLU A 66 -10.77 -9.12 -4.98
C GLU A 66 -9.32 -9.07 -4.47
N ILE A 67 -8.49 -8.18 -5.03
CA ILE A 67 -7.15 -7.95 -4.53
C ILE A 67 -7.23 -7.35 -3.12
N ALA A 68 -8.07 -6.34 -2.90
CA ALA A 68 -8.24 -5.71 -1.59
C ALA A 68 -8.66 -6.73 -0.53
N GLU A 69 -9.67 -7.56 -0.83
CA GLU A 69 -10.08 -8.67 0.03
C GLU A 69 -8.90 -9.58 0.37
N THR A 70 -8.12 -9.99 -0.64
CA THR A 70 -6.94 -10.84 -0.46
C THR A 70 -5.87 -10.18 0.42
N LEU A 71 -5.63 -8.87 0.28
CA LEU A 71 -4.66 -8.16 1.13
C LEU A 71 -5.13 -8.06 2.58
N LEU A 72 -6.43 -7.86 2.78
CA LEU A 72 -7.08 -7.72 4.08
C LEU A 72 -7.41 -9.06 4.76
N GLN A 73 -7.16 -10.20 4.09
CA GLN A 73 -7.37 -11.52 4.69
C GLN A 73 -6.61 -11.66 6.02
N GLY A 74 -7.37 -11.95 7.09
CA GLY A 74 -6.82 -12.10 8.44
C GLY A 74 -6.43 -10.80 9.13
N HIS A 75 -6.66 -9.63 8.50
CA HIS A 75 -6.50 -8.34 9.16
C HIS A 75 -7.57 -8.19 10.25
N ARG A 76 -7.15 -7.86 11.47
CA ARG A 76 -8.06 -7.69 12.59
C ARG A 76 -8.48 -6.24 12.66
N GLN A 77 -9.76 -5.98 12.39
CA GLN A 77 -10.31 -4.64 12.54
C GLN A 77 -10.21 -4.16 13.99
N GLY A 78 -9.86 -2.89 14.17
CA GLY A 78 -9.94 -2.19 15.46
C GLY A 78 -8.66 -2.19 16.32
N ALA A 79 -7.50 -2.57 15.77
CA ALA A 79 -6.22 -2.31 16.43
C ALA A 79 -5.77 -0.85 16.24
N ASP A 80 -5.95 -0.32 15.03
CA ASP A 80 -5.72 1.07 14.64
C ASP A 80 -6.53 1.41 13.36
N ASP A 81 -6.59 2.69 12.99
CA ASP A 81 -7.24 3.17 11.76
C ASP A 81 -6.53 2.65 10.51
N THR A 82 -7.22 1.80 9.76
CA THR A 82 -6.68 1.16 8.57
C THR A 82 -7.29 1.74 7.30
N THR A 83 -6.46 2.23 6.39
CA THR A 83 -6.83 2.59 5.02
C THR A 83 -5.98 1.81 4.03
N LEU A 84 -6.62 1.29 2.98
CA LEU A 84 -5.98 0.69 1.81
C LEU A 84 -6.54 1.33 0.55
N LEU A 85 -5.66 1.85 -0.30
CA LEU A 85 -6.00 2.37 -1.62
C LEU A 85 -5.24 1.57 -2.67
N LEU A 86 -5.99 0.98 -3.62
CA LEU A 86 -5.44 0.26 -4.75
C LEU A 86 -5.64 1.05 -6.04
N LEU A 87 -4.59 1.14 -6.84
CA LEU A 87 -4.61 1.74 -8.17
C LEU A 87 -4.06 0.74 -9.17
N ARG A 88 -4.69 0.65 -10.34
CA ARG A 88 -4.15 -0.10 -11.48
C ARG A 88 -3.66 0.89 -12.53
N ALA A 89 -2.39 0.77 -12.91
CA ALA A 89 -1.86 1.52 -14.03
C ALA A 89 -2.56 1.07 -15.30
N THR A 90 -3.39 1.93 -15.89
CA THR A 90 -3.91 1.72 -17.24
C THR A 90 -2.90 2.31 -18.22
N GLY A 91 -2.70 1.66 -19.37
CA GLY A 91 -1.92 2.25 -20.45
C GLY A 91 -2.48 3.61 -20.85
N VAL A 92 -1.70 4.39 -21.61
CA VAL A 92 -2.24 5.59 -22.26
C VAL A 92 -3.41 5.14 -23.14
N PRO A 93 -4.62 5.69 -22.98
CA PRO A 93 -5.75 5.31 -23.83
C PRO A 93 -5.35 5.56 -25.28
N SER A 94 -5.47 4.50 -26.10
CA SER A 94 -5.21 4.54 -27.53
C SER A 94 -6.26 5.37 -28.26
#